data_AF-A0A811KFK4-F1
#
_entry.id   AF-A0A811KFK4-F1
#
_cell.length_a   1.000
_cell.length_b   1.000
_cell.length_c   1.000
_cell.angle_alpha   90.00
_cell.angle_beta   90.00
_cell.angle_gamma   90.00
#
_symmetry.space_group_name_H-M   'P 1'
#
loop_
_entity.id
_entity.type
_entity.pdbx_description
1 polymer ?
#
loop_
_entity_poly.entity_id
_entity_poly.type
_entity_poly.pdbx_seq_one_letter_code
_entity_poly.pdbx_strand_id
1 'polypeptide(L)'
;MFSSAHLLLLALAASTGLAAFSSDQCVCSDLKPCLDKVKSTVPKCTEYCSPQLTQIGVNLDEAKKCTDYYSPEFDATVKCIKEEFSNSCAQNSSDAKHDIQKRDPNTLKLAVLSELNKWITYNAPQLKQTIAQSLQFIICTKKCVDIRTSKCADGFNCVLDLPSDQDVIKAAKTCISNNWTTAKAQDLCNCFSESGFQKLAPVCPKIQIEPAQTRFVPRNVTCGNVN
;
A
#
# COMPACT_ATOMS: atom_id res chain seq x y z
N MET A 1 -18.79 39.31 32.83
CA MET A 1 -18.72 38.21 33.82
C MET A 1 -19.02 36.93 33.05
N PHE A 2 -18.04 36.05 32.90
CA PHE A 2 -18.13 34.86 32.04
C PHE A 2 -19.24 33.93 32.54
N SER A 3 -20.27 33.75 31.71
CA SER A 3 -21.46 32.97 32.04
C SER A 3 -21.12 31.49 32.19
N SER A 4 -21.59 30.89 33.27
CA SER A 4 -21.49 29.48 33.65
C SER A 4 -21.96 28.49 32.56
N ALA A 5 -22.62 28.98 31.51
CA ALA A 5 -22.98 28.21 30.32
C ALA A 5 -21.77 27.80 29.45
N HIS A 6 -20.68 28.58 29.43
CA HIS A 6 -19.50 28.25 28.60
C HIS A 6 -18.60 27.18 29.23
N LEU A 7 -18.54 27.13 30.56
CA LEU A 7 -17.84 26.06 31.29
C LEU A 7 -18.56 24.70 31.16
N LEU A 8 -19.89 24.70 31.10
CA LEU A 8 -20.69 23.50 30.85
C LEU A 8 -20.56 22.98 29.40
N LEU A 9 -20.51 23.87 28.40
CA LEU A 9 -20.28 23.50 26.99
C LEU A 9 -18.86 22.96 26.76
N LEU A 10 -17.84 23.50 27.43
CA LEU A 10 -16.47 22.96 27.40
C LEU A 10 -16.35 21.62 28.16
N ALA A 11 -17.09 21.43 29.26
CA ALA A 11 -17.12 20.16 29.99
C ALA A 11 -17.88 19.05 29.22
N LEU A 12 -18.92 19.41 28.45
CA LEU A 12 -19.61 18.51 27.52
C LEU A 12 -18.75 18.18 26.29
N ALA A 13 -17.94 19.12 25.80
CA ALA A 13 -16.95 18.86 24.75
C ALA A 13 -15.76 17.99 25.23
N ALA A 14 -15.50 17.92 26.54
CA ALA A 14 -14.41 17.15 27.12
C ALA A 14 -14.77 15.71 27.55
N SER A 15 -16.07 15.37 27.66
CA SER A 15 -16.53 14.12 28.31
C SER A 15 -16.90 12.97 27.38
N THR A 16 -16.82 13.13 26.06
CA THR A 16 -16.83 11.99 25.13
C THR A 16 -15.79 12.20 24.06
N GLY A 17 -14.54 12.38 24.50
CA GLY A 17 -13.40 11.93 23.71
C GLY A 17 -13.76 10.56 23.18
N LEU A 18 -13.87 10.45 21.85
CA LEU A 18 -14.03 9.19 21.14
C LEU A 18 -13.14 8.21 21.88
N ALA A 19 -13.73 7.14 22.44
CA ALA A 19 -12.96 5.96 22.71
C ALA A 19 -12.36 5.61 21.35
N ALA A 20 -11.15 6.10 21.09
CA ALA A 20 -10.31 5.55 20.06
C ALA A 20 -10.27 4.09 20.47
N PHE A 21 -10.94 3.22 19.71
CA PHE A 21 -10.91 1.79 19.94
C PHE A 21 -9.43 1.42 19.90
N SER A 22 -8.87 1.33 21.10
CA SER A 22 -7.47 1.12 21.36
C SER A 22 -7.33 -0.39 21.40
N SER A 23 -6.32 -0.90 20.71
CA SER A 23 -6.12 -2.34 20.58
C SER A 23 -4.65 -2.64 20.75
N ASP A 24 -4.38 -3.86 21.19
CA ASP A 24 -3.01 -4.32 21.36
C ASP A 24 -2.33 -4.48 20.00
N GLN A 25 -1.02 -4.31 19.99
CA GLN A 25 -0.21 -4.57 18.81
C GLN A 25 -0.25 -6.04 18.43
N CYS A 26 -0.40 -6.33 17.14
CA CYS A 26 -0.28 -7.70 16.65
C CYS A 26 1.14 -8.24 16.82
N VAL A 27 1.27 -9.52 17.17
CA VAL A 27 2.54 -10.25 17.08
C VAL A 27 2.75 -10.72 15.65
N CYS A 28 3.97 -10.58 15.11
CA CYS A 28 4.25 -10.89 13.70
C CYS A 28 3.96 -12.36 13.34
N SER A 29 4.16 -13.28 14.29
CA SER A 29 3.84 -14.71 14.12
C SER A 29 2.37 -14.96 13.82
N ASP A 30 1.48 -14.17 14.43
CA ASP A 30 0.03 -14.40 14.37
C ASP A 30 -0.53 -13.97 13.01
N LEU A 31 0.12 -13.00 12.38
CA LEU A 31 -0.25 -12.49 11.05
C LEU A 31 0.23 -13.41 9.92
N LYS A 32 1.28 -14.21 10.16
CA LYS A 32 1.92 -15.05 9.13
C LYS A 32 0.94 -15.99 8.41
N PRO A 33 0.03 -16.71 9.08
CA PRO A 33 -0.96 -17.55 8.40
C PRO A 33 -1.87 -16.77 7.44
N CYS A 34 -2.31 -15.57 7.84
CA CYS A 34 -3.13 -14.70 6.97
C CYS A 34 -2.31 -14.23 5.77
N LEU A 35 -1.08 -13.78 6.00
CA LEU A 35 -0.18 -13.33 4.92
C LEU A 35 0.11 -14.46 3.92
N ASP A 36 0.38 -15.68 4.38
CA ASP A 36 0.66 -16.81 3.51
C ASP A 36 -0.60 -17.27 2.73
N LYS A 37 -1.79 -17.14 3.33
CA LYS A 37 -3.07 -17.34 2.63
C LYS A 37 -3.30 -16.27 1.56
N VAL A 38 -2.97 -15.01 1.83
CA VAL A 38 -3.04 -13.92 0.85
C VAL A 38 -2.09 -14.20 -0.32
N LYS A 39 -0.82 -14.50 -0.06
CA LYS A 39 0.19 -14.80 -1.09
C LYS A 39 -0.25 -15.93 -2.03
N SER A 40 -0.78 -17.02 -1.48
CA SER A 40 -1.24 -18.16 -2.29
C SER A 40 -2.57 -17.91 -3.02
N THR A 41 -3.34 -16.89 -2.60
CA THR A 41 -4.65 -16.54 -3.17
C THR A 41 -4.55 -15.48 -4.26
N VAL A 42 -3.63 -14.52 -4.14
CA VAL A 42 -3.48 -13.40 -5.09
C VAL A 42 -3.39 -13.88 -6.55
N PRO A 43 -2.52 -14.85 -6.93
CA PRO A 43 -2.44 -15.30 -8.33
C PRO A 43 -3.78 -15.81 -8.88
N LYS A 44 -4.52 -16.58 -8.09
CA LYS A 44 -5.84 -17.11 -8.46
C LYS A 44 -6.88 -16.00 -8.64
N CYS A 45 -6.79 -14.95 -7.83
CA CYS A 45 -7.68 -13.80 -7.93
C CYS A 45 -7.32 -12.87 -9.09
N THR A 46 -6.03 -12.72 -9.41
CA THR A 46 -5.55 -12.03 -10.61
C THR A 46 -6.10 -12.73 -11.86
N GLU A 47 -6.01 -14.06 -11.94
CA GLU A 47 -6.56 -14.84 -13.04
C GLU A 47 -8.09 -14.71 -13.14
N TYR A 48 -8.80 -14.83 -12.01
CA TYR A 48 -10.26 -14.68 -11.95
C TYR A 48 -10.73 -13.28 -12.42
N CYS A 49 -10.01 -12.23 -12.05
CA CYS A 49 -10.35 -10.84 -12.38
C CYS A 49 -9.81 -10.38 -13.73
N SER A 50 -9.08 -11.23 -14.41
CA SER A 50 -8.39 -10.93 -15.66
C SER A 50 -9.29 -10.45 -16.82
N PRO A 51 -10.60 -10.79 -16.89
CA PRO A 51 -11.50 -10.19 -17.88
C PRO A 51 -11.54 -8.66 -17.85
N GLN A 52 -11.28 -8.02 -16.70
CA GLN A 52 -11.24 -6.56 -16.59
C GLN A 52 -10.07 -5.94 -17.39
N LEU A 53 -8.99 -6.70 -17.62
CA LEU A 53 -7.82 -6.27 -18.38
C LEU A 53 -7.90 -6.73 -19.84
N THR A 54 -8.40 -7.93 -20.12
CA THR A 54 -8.55 -8.40 -21.51
C THR A 54 -9.61 -7.59 -22.26
N GLN A 55 -10.66 -7.10 -21.59
CA GLN A 55 -11.64 -6.18 -22.17
C GLN A 55 -11.04 -4.87 -22.71
N ILE A 56 -9.87 -4.47 -22.21
CA ILE A 56 -9.17 -3.27 -22.67
C ILE A 56 -7.96 -3.60 -23.56
N GLY A 57 -7.87 -4.84 -24.05
CA GLY A 57 -6.88 -5.29 -25.04
C GLY A 57 -5.59 -5.85 -24.45
N VAL A 58 -5.49 -6.02 -23.13
CA VAL A 58 -4.27 -6.56 -22.50
C VAL A 58 -4.17 -8.07 -22.73
N ASN A 59 -3.05 -8.50 -23.30
CA ASN A 59 -2.60 -9.88 -23.30
C ASN A 59 -1.90 -10.19 -21.97
N LEU A 60 -2.51 -11.08 -21.18
CA LEU A 60 -2.06 -11.38 -19.82
C LEU A 60 -0.78 -12.20 -19.78
N ASP A 61 -0.55 -13.06 -20.76
CA ASP A 61 0.66 -13.88 -20.83
C ASP A 61 1.87 -12.99 -21.16
N GLU A 62 1.71 -12.05 -22.09
CA GLU A 62 2.75 -11.05 -22.38
C GLU A 62 2.96 -10.09 -21.20
N ALA A 63 1.89 -9.60 -20.58
CA ALA A 63 1.99 -8.74 -19.39
C ALA A 63 2.67 -9.45 -18.22
N LYS A 64 2.45 -10.77 -18.09
CA LYS A 64 3.12 -11.61 -17.10
C LYS A 64 4.62 -11.68 -17.36
N LYS A 65 5.07 -11.84 -18.61
CA LYS A 65 6.51 -11.82 -18.95
C LYS A 65 7.17 -10.50 -18.54
N CYS A 66 6.48 -9.36 -18.74
CA CYS A 66 6.97 -8.07 -18.26
C CYS A 66 7.19 -8.07 -16.75
N THR A 67 6.23 -8.60 -16.00
CA THR A 67 6.30 -8.66 -14.53
C THR A 67 7.39 -9.63 -14.07
N ASP A 68 7.51 -10.79 -14.71
CA ASP A 68 8.52 -11.80 -14.37
C ASP A 68 9.94 -11.31 -14.68
N TYR A 69 10.14 -10.56 -15.77
CA TYR A 69 11.43 -9.98 -16.11
C TYR A 69 11.92 -8.97 -15.05
N TYR A 70 11.02 -8.13 -14.53
CA TYR A 70 11.32 -7.14 -13.50
C TYR A 70 11.02 -7.64 -12.07
N SER A 71 10.88 -8.95 -11.87
CA SER A 71 10.63 -9.52 -10.53
C SER A 71 11.70 -9.12 -9.51
N PRO A 72 13.00 -9.00 -9.85
CA PRO A 72 14.02 -8.59 -8.88
C PRO A 72 13.76 -7.19 -8.30
N GLU A 73 13.37 -6.22 -9.13
CA GLU A 73 13.04 -4.87 -8.68
C GLU A 73 11.76 -4.83 -7.85
N PHE A 74 10.75 -5.64 -8.20
CA PHE A 74 9.55 -5.79 -7.38
C PHE A 74 9.88 -6.42 -6.01
N ASP A 75 10.64 -7.50 -6.00
CA ASP A 75 11.05 -8.20 -4.78
C ASP A 75 11.88 -7.31 -3.88
N ALA A 76 12.79 -6.52 -4.45
CA ALA A 76 13.61 -5.55 -3.72
C ALA A 76 12.76 -4.41 -3.12
N THR A 77 11.78 -3.89 -3.87
CA THR A 77 10.82 -2.90 -3.32
C THR A 77 9.99 -3.48 -2.19
N VAL A 78 9.46 -4.70 -2.35
CA VAL A 78 8.69 -5.39 -1.30
C VAL A 78 9.54 -5.64 -0.06
N LYS A 79 10.80 -6.04 -0.23
CA LYS A 79 11.76 -6.22 0.86
C LYS A 79 12.00 -4.91 1.60
N CYS A 80 12.30 -3.83 0.88
CA CYS A 80 12.49 -2.50 1.47
C CYS A 80 11.26 -2.07 2.29
N ILE A 81 10.04 -2.22 1.75
CA ILE A 81 8.81 -1.87 2.47
C ILE A 81 8.65 -2.69 3.76
N LYS A 82 8.99 -3.99 3.73
CA LYS A 82 8.94 -4.83 4.93
C LYS A 82 9.95 -4.37 5.98
N GLU A 83 11.13 -3.95 5.57
CA GLU A 83 12.18 -3.44 6.45
C GLU A 83 11.78 -2.09 7.07
N GLU A 84 11.21 -1.17 6.28
CA GLU A 84 10.68 0.12 6.76
C GLU A 84 9.60 -0.05 7.84
N PHE A 85 8.85 -1.14 7.80
CA PHE A 85 7.77 -1.44 8.75
C PHE A 85 8.06 -2.65 9.64
N SER A 86 9.34 -2.99 9.87
CA SER A 86 9.72 -4.16 10.67
C SER A 86 9.20 -4.10 12.12
N ASN A 87 8.96 -2.90 12.63
CA ASN A 87 8.47 -2.65 13.98
C ASN A 87 6.95 -2.43 14.06
N SER A 88 6.23 -2.64 12.96
CA SER A 88 4.77 -2.48 12.91
C SER A 88 4.02 -3.58 13.64
N CYS A 89 4.63 -4.75 13.81
CA CYS A 89 4.16 -5.82 14.69
C CYS A 89 5.20 -6.09 15.78
N ALA A 90 4.73 -6.60 16.92
CA ALA A 90 5.59 -7.04 18.00
C ALA A 90 6.28 -8.37 17.65
N GLN A 91 7.51 -8.56 18.11
CA GLN A 91 8.24 -9.82 17.88
C GLN A 91 7.68 -10.95 18.74
N ASN A 92 7.20 -10.62 19.94
CA ASN A 92 6.56 -11.52 20.89
C ASN A 92 5.48 -10.75 21.66
N SER A 93 4.65 -11.46 22.43
CA SER A 93 3.55 -10.85 23.17
C SER A 93 4.01 -9.90 24.28
N SER A 94 5.21 -10.07 24.85
CA SER A 94 5.74 -9.19 25.90
C SER A 94 6.19 -7.82 25.36
N ASP A 95 6.54 -7.74 24.08
CA ASP A 95 6.96 -6.49 23.42
C ASP A 95 5.76 -5.74 22.80
N ALA A 96 4.56 -6.29 22.90
CA ALA A 96 3.37 -5.71 22.29
C ALA A 96 2.99 -4.39 22.96
N LYS A 97 2.91 -3.33 22.16
CA LYS A 97 2.38 -2.05 22.62
C LYS A 97 0.88 -2.15 22.84
N HIS A 98 0.41 -1.45 23.87
CA HIS A 98 -1.01 -1.26 24.15
C HIS A 98 -1.48 0.08 23.61
N ASP A 99 -2.81 0.24 23.56
CA ASP A 99 -3.48 1.48 23.19
C ASP A 99 -3.15 2.03 21.79
N ILE A 100 -2.90 1.15 20.81
CA ILE A 100 -2.69 1.59 19.44
C ILE A 100 -4.04 1.97 18.83
N GLN A 101 -4.09 3.15 18.22
CA GLN A 101 -5.27 3.61 17.51
C GLN A 101 -5.54 2.74 16.28
N LYS A 102 -6.72 2.12 16.24
CA LYS A 102 -7.19 1.43 15.04
C LYS A 102 -7.36 2.41 13.89
N ARG A 103 -6.70 2.13 12.77
CA ARG A 103 -6.80 2.93 11.54
C ARG A 103 -8.02 2.51 10.74
N ASP A 104 -8.69 3.47 10.12
CA ASP A 104 -9.67 3.18 9.07
C ASP A 104 -8.92 2.78 7.79
N PRO A 105 -9.05 1.55 7.29
CA PRO A 105 -8.35 1.10 6.08
C PRO A 105 -8.71 1.91 4.82
N ASN A 106 -9.80 2.67 4.84
CA ASN A 106 -10.16 3.56 3.73
C ASN A 106 -9.29 4.82 3.67
N THR A 107 -8.72 5.28 4.79
CA THR A 107 -7.90 6.50 4.84
C THR A 107 -6.63 6.36 4.00
N LEU A 108 -5.86 5.30 4.23
CA LEU A 108 -4.67 4.99 3.43
C LEU A 108 -5.00 4.79 1.95
N LYS A 109 -6.10 4.07 1.66
CA LYS A 109 -6.57 3.88 0.28
C LYS A 109 -6.84 5.23 -0.40
N LEU A 110 -7.54 6.14 0.27
CA LEU A 110 -7.85 7.47 -0.25
C LEU A 110 -6.57 8.31 -0.42
N ALA A 111 -5.64 8.23 0.52
CA ALA A 111 -4.36 8.93 0.45
C ALA A 111 -3.54 8.47 -0.76
N VAL A 112 -3.44 7.15 -0.99
CA VAL A 112 -2.77 6.58 -2.16
C VAL A 112 -3.46 6.99 -3.47
N LEU A 113 -4.80 6.93 -3.53
CA LEU A 113 -5.56 7.36 -4.71
C LEU A 113 -5.42 8.86 -4.97
N SER A 114 -5.33 9.69 -3.92
CA SER A 114 -5.12 11.13 -4.03
C SER A 114 -3.76 11.43 -4.66
N GLU A 115 -2.70 10.78 -4.17
CA GLU A 115 -1.35 10.93 -4.72
C GLU A 115 -1.26 10.46 -6.18
N LEU A 116 -1.88 9.32 -6.49
CA LEU A 116 -1.97 8.83 -7.86
C LEU A 116 -2.72 9.83 -8.76
N ASN A 117 -3.87 10.35 -8.32
CA ASN A 117 -4.65 11.33 -9.06
C ASN A 117 -3.92 12.64 -9.30
N LYS A 118 -3.12 13.11 -8.34
CA LYS A 118 -2.23 14.27 -8.54
C LYS A 118 -1.25 13.97 -9.67
N TRP A 119 -0.51 12.87 -9.58
CA TRP A 119 0.47 12.50 -10.60
C TRP A 119 -0.16 12.38 -12.00
N ILE A 120 -1.32 11.72 -12.12
CA ILE A 120 -2.04 11.58 -13.38
C ILE A 120 -2.46 12.94 -13.93
N THR A 121 -3.03 13.81 -13.10
CA THR A 121 -3.56 15.09 -13.56
C THR A 121 -2.45 15.98 -14.14
N TYR A 122 -1.25 15.93 -13.57
CA TYR A 122 -0.11 16.71 -14.07
C TYR A 122 0.62 16.06 -15.24
N ASN A 123 0.85 14.75 -15.20
CA ASN A 123 1.77 14.08 -16.14
C ASN A 123 1.04 13.32 -17.27
N ALA A 124 -0.19 12.88 -17.01
CA ALA A 124 -0.89 11.93 -17.86
C ALA A 124 -2.43 12.10 -17.84
N PRO A 125 -3.00 13.30 -18.06
CA PRO A 125 -4.45 13.51 -17.97
C PRO A 125 -5.26 12.60 -18.91
N GLN A 126 -4.68 12.21 -20.04
CA GLN A 126 -5.26 11.26 -21.01
C GLN A 126 -5.40 9.82 -20.47
N LEU A 127 -4.71 9.46 -19.39
CA LEU A 127 -4.79 8.13 -18.77
C LEU A 127 -5.92 8.00 -17.74
N LYS A 128 -6.64 9.07 -17.39
CA LYS A 128 -7.68 9.02 -16.34
C LYS A 128 -8.69 7.89 -16.57
N GLN A 129 -9.18 7.74 -17.80
CA GLN A 129 -10.12 6.68 -18.14
C GLN A 129 -9.48 5.28 -18.10
N THR A 130 -8.25 5.16 -18.59
CA THR A 130 -7.46 3.92 -18.58
C THR A 130 -7.21 3.42 -17.16
N ILE A 131 -6.83 4.33 -16.26
CA ILE A 131 -6.56 4.01 -14.86
C ILE A 131 -7.86 3.65 -14.14
N ALA A 132 -8.97 4.31 -14.45
CA ALA A 132 -10.28 3.91 -13.94
C ALA A 132 -10.63 2.45 -14.33
N GLN A 133 -10.25 2.00 -15.53
CA GLN A 133 -10.44 0.61 -15.96
C GLN A 133 -9.50 -0.35 -15.20
N SER A 134 -8.22 0.00 -15.04
CA SER A 134 -7.29 -0.80 -14.21
C SER A 134 -7.68 -0.86 -12.73
N LEU A 135 -8.34 0.18 -12.20
CA LEU A 135 -8.87 0.17 -10.84
C LEU A 135 -9.97 -0.90 -10.66
N GLN A 136 -10.76 -1.21 -11.69
CA GLN A 136 -11.75 -2.28 -11.59
C GLN A 136 -11.08 -3.65 -11.40
N PHE A 137 -9.98 -3.89 -12.10
CA PHE A 137 -9.17 -5.08 -11.90
C PHE A 137 -8.64 -5.19 -10.46
N ILE A 138 -8.10 -4.09 -9.91
CA ILE A 138 -7.60 -4.04 -8.52
C ILE A 138 -8.73 -4.26 -7.51
N ILE A 139 -9.87 -3.61 -7.70
CA ILE A 139 -11.05 -3.75 -6.83
C ILE A 139 -11.57 -5.20 -6.87
N CYS A 140 -11.68 -5.80 -8.05
CA CYS A 140 -12.06 -7.19 -8.20
C CYS A 140 -11.07 -8.11 -7.47
N THR A 141 -9.77 -7.92 -7.69
CA THR A 141 -8.72 -8.76 -7.10
C THR A 141 -8.77 -8.68 -5.58
N LYS A 142 -8.86 -7.47 -5.02
CA LYS A 142 -9.02 -7.26 -3.58
C LYS A 142 -10.25 -7.98 -3.04
N LYS A 143 -11.42 -7.79 -3.66
CA LYS A 143 -12.67 -8.44 -3.23
C LYS A 143 -12.53 -9.97 -3.26
N CYS A 144 -11.93 -10.51 -4.31
CA CYS A 144 -11.68 -11.95 -4.43
C CYS A 144 -10.76 -12.46 -3.31
N VAL A 145 -9.67 -11.74 -3.01
CA VAL A 145 -8.76 -12.09 -1.91
C VAL A 145 -9.48 -12.02 -0.58
N ASP A 146 -10.23 -10.94 -0.30
CA ASP A 146 -10.98 -10.77 0.94
C ASP A 146 -11.98 -11.94 1.13
N ILE A 147 -12.70 -12.35 0.07
CA ILE A 147 -13.64 -13.48 0.12
C ILE A 147 -12.89 -14.80 0.37
N ARG A 148 -11.86 -15.11 -0.43
CA ARG A 148 -11.15 -16.40 -0.38
C ARG A 148 -10.27 -16.56 0.87
N THR A 149 -9.85 -15.44 1.46
CA THR A 149 -9.13 -15.45 2.74
C THR A 149 -10.06 -15.47 3.94
N SER A 150 -11.38 -15.37 3.74
CA SER A 150 -12.38 -15.22 4.80
C SER A 150 -12.15 -13.93 5.61
N LYS A 151 -11.71 -12.87 4.92
CA LYS A 151 -11.33 -11.59 5.49
C LYS A 151 -10.35 -11.78 6.65
N CYS A 152 -9.26 -12.52 6.43
CA CYS A 152 -8.39 -12.95 7.52
C CYS A 152 -7.84 -11.80 8.38
N ALA A 153 -7.68 -10.61 7.80
CA ALA A 153 -7.28 -9.41 8.53
C ALA A 153 -8.35 -8.93 9.55
N ASP A 154 -9.63 -9.16 9.28
CA ASP A 154 -10.75 -8.76 10.16
C ASP A 154 -10.89 -9.68 11.38
N GLY A 155 -10.30 -10.88 11.32
CA GLY A 155 -10.36 -11.87 12.39
C GLY A 155 -9.37 -11.65 13.53
N PHE A 156 -8.46 -10.67 13.42
CA PHE A 156 -7.49 -10.34 14.46
C PHE A 156 -8.05 -9.28 15.43
N ASN A 157 -7.92 -9.52 16.73
CA ASN A 157 -8.27 -8.57 17.80
C ASN A 157 -7.11 -7.60 18.12
N CYS A 158 -6.16 -7.46 17.21
CA CYS A 158 -4.96 -6.65 17.36
C CYS A 158 -4.81 -5.71 16.15
N VAL A 159 -3.91 -4.74 16.25
CA VAL A 159 -3.62 -3.77 15.17
C VAL A 159 -2.13 -3.68 14.87
N LEU A 160 -1.80 -3.28 13.64
CA LEU A 160 -0.42 -2.93 13.27
C LEU A 160 -0.11 -1.49 13.68
N ASP A 161 1.04 -1.28 14.33
CA ASP A 161 1.59 0.03 14.65
C ASP A 161 2.21 0.67 13.40
N LEU A 162 1.36 1.11 12.48
CA LEU A 162 1.79 1.79 11.26
C LEU A 162 1.89 3.31 11.48
N PRO A 163 2.91 3.98 10.90
CA PRO A 163 3.03 5.44 10.96
C PRO A 163 1.94 6.11 10.11
N SER A 164 1.90 7.45 10.06
CA SER A 164 0.84 8.19 9.35
C SER A 164 0.71 7.78 7.86
N ASP A 165 -0.45 7.98 7.24
CA ASP A 165 -0.65 7.59 5.82
C ASP A 165 0.38 8.28 4.90
N GLN A 166 0.74 9.52 5.24
CA GLN A 166 1.78 10.27 4.54
C GLN A 166 3.16 9.62 4.70
N ASP A 167 3.50 9.13 5.89
CA ASP A 167 4.75 8.40 6.13
C ASP A 167 4.77 7.06 5.40
N VAL A 168 3.64 6.35 5.37
CA VAL A 168 3.51 5.09 4.60
C VAL A 168 3.75 5.34 3.11
N ILE A 169 3.12 6.38 2.56
CA ILE A 169 3.30 6.79 1.16
C ILE A 169 4.76 7.21 0.91
N LYS A 170 5.37 7.96 1.83
CA LYS A 170 6.76 8.42 1.70
C LYS A 170 7.74 7.24 1.72
N ALA A 171 7.55 6.28 2.63
CA ALA A 171 8.35 5.06 2.67
C ALA A 171 8.20 4.25 1.39
N ALA A 172 6.97 4.08 0.88
CA ALA A 172 6.73 3.40 -0.39
C ALA A 172 7.44 4.10 -1.57
N LYS A 173 7.33 5.43 -1.69
CA LYS A 173 8.04 6.21 -2.70
C LYS A 173 9.56 6.04 -2.59
N THR A 174 10.10 6.10 -1.37
CA THR A 174 11.53 5.92 -1.10
C THR A 174 12.01 4.54 -1.54
N CYS A 175 11.27 3.48 -1.18
CA CYS A 175 11.59 2.13 -1.59
C CYS A 175 11.51 1.93 -3.12
N ILE A 176 10.56 2.56 -3.80
CA ILE A 176 10.52 2.55 -5.26
C ILE A 176 11.75 3.26 -5.82
N SER A 177 12.05 4.48 -5.36
CA SER A 177 13.19 5.27 -5.83
C SER A 177 14.55 4.61 -5.61
N ASN A 178 14.70 3.77 -4.58
CA ASN A 178 15.94 3.05 -4.31
C ASN A 178 16.14 1.81 -5.20
N ASN A 179 15.05 1.21 -5.69
CA ASN A 179 15.08 -0.06 -6.43
C ASN A 179 14.78 0.10 -7.92
N TRP A 180 14.17 1.21 -8.31
CA TRP A 180 13.78 1.51 -9.69
C TRP A 180 14.56 2.72 -10.22
N THR A 181 15.09 2.58 -11.42
CA THR A 181 15.57 3.72 -12.19
C THR A 181 14.46 4.21 -13.11
N THR A 182 14.53 5.48 -13.52
CA THR A 182 13.63 6.01 -14.55
C THR A 182 13.64 5.13 -15.79
N ALA A 183 14.81 4.73 -16.29
CA ALA A 183 14.93 3.86 -17.47
C ALA A 183 14.16 2.53 -17.30
N LYS A 184 14.38 1.80 -16.19
CA LYS A 184 13.67 0.53 -15.93
C LYS A 184 12.15 0.71 -15.81
N ALA A 185 11.71 1.81 -15.18
CA ALA A 185 10.29 2.10 -15.06
C ALA A 185 9.64 2.43 -16.42
N GLN A 186 10.36 3.14 -17.29
CA GLN A 186 9.93 3.42 -18.65
C GLN A 186 9.88 2.14 -19.50
N ASP A 187 10.90 1.29 -19.39
CA ASP A 187 10.99 0.01 -20.11
C ASP A 187 9.89 -0.97 -19.67
N LEU A 188 9.63 -1.07 -18.36
CA LEU A 188 8.48 -1.84 -17.85
C LEU A 188 7.16 -1.31 -18.42
N CYS A 189 6.97 0.01 -18.44
CA CYS A 189 5.77 0.61 -19.00
C CYS A 189 5.61 0.29 -20.50
N ASN A 190 6.70 0.39 -21.27
CA ASN A 190 6.70 0.05 -22.69
C ASN A 190 6.34 -1.43 -22.89
N CYS A 191 6.90 -2.33 -22.09
CA CYS A 191 6.55 -3.75 -22.12
C CYS A 191 5.05 -3.97 -21.90
N PHE A 192 4.43 -3.31 -20.92
CA PHE A 192 2.98 -3.38 -20.73
C PHE A 192 2.19 -2.77 -21.90
N SER A 193 2.70 -1.69 -22.50
CA SER A 193 2.09 -1.10 -23.68
C SER A 193 2.09 -2.09 -24.86
N GLU A 194 3.20 -2.80 -25.06
CA GLU A 194 3.38 -3.84 -26.09
C GLU A 194 2.56 -5.09 -25.79
N SER A 195 2.31 -5.40 -24.51
CA SER A 195 1.38 -6.45 -24.10
C SER A 195 -0.09 -6.09 -24.34
N GLY A 196 -0.39 -5.07 -25.14
CA GLY A 196 -1.74 -4.66 -25.50
C GLY A 196 -2.31 -3.52 -24.67
N PHE A 197 -1.57 -3.02 -23.66
CA PHE A 197 -2.01 -1.85 -22.89
C PHE A 197 -1.63 -0.53 -23.60
N GLN A 198 -1.98 -0.41 -24.87
CA GLN A 198 -1.50 0.64 -25.80
C GLN A 198 -1.73 2.07 -25.32
N LYS A 199 -2.73 2.27 -24.44
CA LYS A 199 -3.00 3.58 -23.83
C LYS A 199 -1.83 4.09 -22.96
N LEU A 200 -0.91 3.22 -22.54
CA LEU A 200 0.29 3.58 -21.79
C LEU A 200 1.40 4.21 -22.65
N ALA A 201 1.50 3.86 -23.94
CA ALA A 201 2.56 4.34 -24.85
C ALA A 201 2.88 5.85 -24.72
N PRO A 202 1.90 6.78 -24.76
CA PRO A 202 2.20 8.21 -24.68
C PRO A 202 2.67 8.71 -23.30
N VAL A 203 2.64 7.84 -22.28
CA VAL A 203 2.98 8.17 -20.90
C VAL A 203 4.25 7.48 -20.44
N CYS A 204 4.59 6.33 -20.99
CA CYS A 204 5.85 5.65 -20.68
C CYS A 204 7.07 6.58 -20.69
N PRO A 205 7.34 7.40 -21.72
CA PRO A 205 8.50 8.31 -21.71
C PRO A 205 8.41 9.46 -20.69
N LYS A 206 7.23 9.69 -20.11
CA LYS A 206 6.99 10.73 -19.08
C LYS A 206 7.16 10.22 -17.66
N ILE A 207 7.32 8.90 -17.48
CA ILE A 207 7.60 8.34 -16.15
C ILE A 207 8.95 8.88 -15.69
N GLN A 208 8.97 9.44 -14.49
CA GLN A 208 10.16 9.88 -13.80
C GLN A 208 10.12 9.29 -12.41
N ILE A 209 11.14 8.52 -12.06
CA ILE A 209 11.38 8.12 -10.68
C ILE A 209 12.22 9.22 -10.05
N GLU A 210 11.60 10.01 -9.18
CA GLU A 210 12.32 11.03 -8.43
C GLU A 210 13.38 10.34 -7.56
N PRO A 211 14.62 10.84 -7.49
CA PRO A 211 15.59 10.33 -6.54
C PRO A 211 15.02 10.51 -5.12
N ALA A 212 15.17 9.49 -4.27
CA ALA A 212 14.70 9.55 -2.89
C ALA A 212 15.24 10.83 -2.25
N GLN A 213 14.37 11.77 -1.88
CA GLN A 213 14.82 12.97 -1.18
C GLN A 213 15.46 12.51 0.13
N THR A 214 16.76 12.78 0.26
CA THR A 214 17.61 12.51 1.42
C THR A 214 17.20 13.34 2.63
N ARG A 215 15.98 13.10 3.13
CA ARG A 215 15.56 13.51 4.47
C ARG A 215 15.07 12.27 5.21
N PHE A 216 15.99 11.32 5.31
CA PHE A 216 16.02 10.31 6.35
C PHE A 216 16.95 10.87 7.44
N VAL A 217 16.37 11.31 8.55
CA VAL A 217 17.13 11.38 9.79
C VAL A 217 17.33 9.92 10.18
N PRO A 218 18.55 9.39 10.23
CA PRO A 218 18.75 8.04 10.71
C PRO A 218 18.31 8.02 12.18
N ARG A 219 17.20 7.32 12.49
CA ARG A 219 17.10 6.73 13.82
C ARG A 219 18.10 5.60 13.81
N ASN A 220 19.14 5.71 14.64
CA ASN A 220 20.09 4.64 14.89
C ASN A 220 19.33 3.32 15.12
N VAL A 221 19.36 2.43 14.13
CA VAL A 221 18.99 1.03 14.31
C VAL A 221 20.28 0.26 14.14
N THR A 222 20.88 -0.08 15.27
CA THR A 222 21.96 -1.07 15.33
C THR A 222 21.37 -2.40 14.90
N CYS A 223 21.79 -2.91 13.74
CA CYS A 223 21.61 -4.31 13.38
C CYS A 223 22.37 -5.16 14.40
N GLY A 224 21.66 -5.76 15.35
CA GLY A 224 22.18 -6.84 16.17
C GLY A 224 22.34 -8.09 15.29
N ASN A 225 23.58 -8.41 14.96
CA ASN A 225 23.96 -9.72 14.43
C ASN A 225 23.49 -10.81 15.40
N VAL A 226 22.83 -11.84 14.89
CA VAL A 226 22.76 -13.13 15.57
C VAL A 226 23.03 -14.21 14.52
N ASN A 227 24.18 -14.87 14.69
CA ASN A 227 24.57 -16.12 14.03
C ASN A 227 23.59 -17.25 14.36
#